data_AF-A0A8S0SEJ3-F1
#
_entry.id   AF-A0A8S0SEJ3-F1
#
_cell.length_a   1.000
_cell.length_b   1.000
_cell.length_c   1.000
_cell.angle_alpha   90.00
_cell.angle_beta   90.00
_cell.angle_gamma   90.00
#
_symmetry.space_group_name_H-M   'P 1'
#
loop_
_entity.id
_entity.type
_entity.pdbx_description
1 polymer ?
#
loop_
_entity_poly.entity_id
_entity_poly.type
_entity_poly.pdbx_seq_one_letter_code
_entity_poly.pdbx_strand_id
1 'polypeptide(L)'
;MAEQVEMPRVKLGKYGLEVSKLGYGCMGLTGAYNNPLPEEEGIAVIKEAFSKGITFFDTSNLYGLNYANEYLVGKVISQILIRDYGGTGKCIRWEDTFSSSVVIR
;
A
#
# COMPACT_ATOMS: atom_id res chain seq x y z
N MET A 1 1.26 25.74 11.71
CA MET A 1 0.55 24.50 12.10
C MET A 1 -0.13 23.98 10.84
N ALA A 2 0.31 22.85 10.27
CA ALA A 2 -0.36 22.27 9.12
C ALA A 2 -1.69 21.67 9.60
N GLU A 3 -2.79 22.01 8.93
CA GLU A 3 -4.11 21.44 9.17
C GLU A 3 -4.05 19.94 8.85
N GLN A 4 -4.32 19.08 9.83
CA GLN A 4 -4.42 17.64 9.61
C GLN A 4 -5.76 17.37 8.90
N VAL A 5 -5.70 17.23 7.58
CA VAL A 5 -6.85 16.81 6.79
C VAL A 5 -7.06 15.31 7.01
N GLU A 6 -8.21 14.94 7.55
CA GLU A 6 -8.65 13.55 7.64
C GLU A 6 -8.76 12.96 6.22
N MET A 7 -8.13 11.82 5.98
CA MET A 7 -8.10 11.19 4.65
C MET A 7 -9.51 10.77 4.22
N PRO A 8 -10.12 11.39 3.19
CA PRO A 8 -11.45 11.01 2.75
C PRO A 8 -11.43 9.58 2.21
N ARG A 9 -12.56 8.86 2.35
CA ARG A 9 -12.70 7.48 1.86
C ARG A 9 -13.76 7.37 0.77
N VAL A 10 -13.59 6.42 -0.14
CA VAL A 10 -14.52 6.17 -1.25
C VAL A 10 -14.75 4.68 -1.45
N LYS A 11 -15.92 4.34 -2.00
CA LYS A 11 -16.26 2.98 -2.42
C LYS A 11 -15.72 2.74 -3.83
N LEU A 12 -14.80 1.78 -3.96
CA LEU A 12 -14.20 1.36 -5.21
C LEU A 12 -14.98 0.19 -5.82
N GLY A 13 -15.41 0.38 -7.08
CA GLY A 13 -16.13 -0.61 -7.86
C GLY A 13 -17.54 -0.94 -7.35
N LYS A 14 -18.21 -1.87 -8.05
CA LYS A 14 -19.60 -2.28 -7.76
C LYS A 14 -19.77 -3.04 -6.45
N TYR A 15 -18.69 -3.62 -5.93
CA TYR A 15 -18.68 -4.40 -4.68
C TYR A 15 -18.46 -3.54 -3.43
N GLY A 16 -18.27 -2.23 -3.60
CA GLY A 16 -18.24 -1.28 -2.49
C GLY A 16 -17.01 -1.40 -1.60
N LEU A 17 -15.84 -1.75 -2.16
CA LEU A 17 -14.60 -1.83 -1.40
C LEU A 17 -14.21 -0.43 -0.93
N GLU A 18 -14.26 -0.18 0.38
CA GLU A 18 -13.92 1.13 0.91
C GLU A 18 -12.40 1.33 1.02
N VAL A 19 -11.91 2.40 0.39
CA VAL A 19 -10.49 2.74 0.27
C VAL A 19 -10.26 4.22 0.57
N SER A 20 -9.03 4.61 0.88
CA SER A 20 -8.65 6.03 0.88
C SER A 20 -8.86 6.65 -0.51
N LYS A 21 -9.32 7.90 -0.56
CA LYS A 21 -9.56 8.65 -1.81
C LYS A 21 -8.28 8.80 -2.63
N LEU A 22 -7.15 8.88 -1.95
CA LEU A 22 -5.82 8.83 -2.53
C LEU A 22 -5.24 7.43 -2.35
N GLY A 23 -4.72 6.87 -3.44
CA GLY A 23 -3.91 5.66 -3.43
C GLY A 23 -2.42 5.99 -3.52
N TYR A 24 -1.57 5.06 -3.10
CA TYR A 24 -0.12 5.15 -3.24
C TYR A 24 0.38 4.13 -4.26
N GLY A 25 0.99 4.60 -5.35
CA GLY A 25 1.63 3.75 -6.34
C GLY A 25 3.03 3.33 -5.91
N CYS A 26 3.24 2.03 -5.72
CA CYS A 26 4.51 1.47 -5.23
C CYS A 26 5.57 1.32 -6.33
N MET A 27 5.25 1.58 -7.61
CA MET A 27 6.17 1.36 -8.74
C MET A 27 7.55 2.04 -8.57
N GLY A 28 7.59 3.22 -7.95
CA GLY A 28 8.84 3.95 -7.70
C GLY A 28 9.78 3.30 -6.69
N LEU A 29 9.30 2.37 -5.86
CA LEU A 29 10.09 1.78 -4.77
C LEU A 29 11.18 0.82 -5.26
N THR A 30 10.94 0.13 -6.38
CA THR A 30 11.85 -0.91 -6.90
C THR A 30 12.52 -0.54 -8.21
N GLY A 31 12.62 0.76 -8.47
CA GLY A 31 13.50 1.30 -9.51
C GLY A 31 12.94 1.29 -10.92
N ALA A 32 11.62 1.39 -11.08
CA ALA A 32 11.00 1.53 -12.40
C ALA A 32 11.31 2.89 -13.07
N TYR A 33 11.51 3.95 -12.26
CA TYR A 33 11.77 5.31 -12.76
C TYR A 33 13.18 5.83 -12.43
N ASN A 34 13.80 5.28 -11.38
CA ASN A 34 15.11 5.71 -10.84
C ASN A 34 15.84 4.48 -10.31
N ASN A 35 17.01 4.66 -9.69
CA ASN A 35 17.62 3.57 -8.95
C ASN A 35 16.66 3.04 -7.87
N PRO A 36 16.60 1.71 -7.64
CA PRO A 36 15.80 1.13 -6.56
C PRO A 36 16.17 1.78 -5.22
N LEU A 37 15.15 2.08 -4.42
CA LEU A 37 15.36 2.53 -3.05
C LEU A 37 15.92 1.37 -2.22
N PRO A 38 16.78 1.65 -1.22
CA PRO A 38 17.08 0.68 -0.19
C PRO A 38 15.79 0.16 0.46
N GLU A 39 15.75 -1.13 0.80
CA GLU A 39 14.54 -1.78 1.31
C GLU A 39 13.95 -1.04 2.53
N GLU A 40 14.81 -0.61 3.45
CA GLU A 40 14.42 0.10 4.67
C GLU A 40 13.73 1.44 4.39
N GLU A 41 14.19 2.16 3.36
CA GLU A 41 13.56 3.41 2.93
C GLU A 41 12.20 3.14 2.28
N GLY A 42 12.09 2.10 1.44
CA GLY A 42 10.82 1.68 0.89
C GLY A 42 9.80 1.29 1.96
N ILE A 43 10.25 0.58 3.01
CA ILE A 43 9.45 0.27 4.19
C ILE A 43 8.99 1.54 4.90
N ALA A 44 9.89 2.50 5.11
CA ALA A 44 9.58 3.76 5.78
C ALA A 44 8.53 4.58 5.00
N VAL A 45 8.64 4.63 3.68
CA VAL A 45 7.70 5.35 2.81
C VAL A 45 6.30 4.73 2.86
N ILE A 46 6.17 3.41 2.79
CA ILE A 46 4.86 2.74 2.87
C ILE A 46 4.24 2.96 4.26
N LYS A 47 5.02 2.89 5.34
CA LYS A 47 4.56 3.16 6.70
C LYS A 47 4.08 4.60 6.88
N GLU A 48 4.80 5.55 6.27
CA GLU A 48 4.43 6.97 6.31
C GLU A 48 3.19 7.28 5.46
N ALA A 49 3.02 6.61 4.32
CA ALA A 49 1.77 6.70 3.56
C ALA A 49 0.59 6.21 4.41
N PHE A 50 0.76 5.09 5.11
CA PHE A 50 -0.26 4.55 6.01
C PHE A 50 -0.52 5.47 7.22
N SER A 51 0.52 6.06 7.83
CA SER A 51 0.37 7.00 8.95
C SER A 51 -0.44 8.26 8.56
N LYS A 52 -0.39 8.65 7.27
CA LYS A 52 -1.19 9.72 6.67
C LYS A 52 -2.60 9.28 6.24
N GLY A 53 -3.01 8.05 6.57
CA GLY A 53 -4.36 7.52 6.31
C GLY A 53 -4.54 6.89 4.93
N ILE A 54 -3.47 6.73 4.13
CA ILE A 54 -3.57 5.99 2.86
C ILE A 54 -3.69 4.50 3.16
N THR A 55 -4.76 3.89 2.65
CA THR A 55 -5.01 2.45 2.83
C THR A 55 -5.14 1.69 1.50
N PHE A 56 -4.89 2.38 0.39
CA PHE A 56 -4.91 1.81 -0.96
C PHE A 56 -3.52 1.90 -1.59
N PHE A 57 -2.89 0.75 -1.80
CA PHE A 57 -1.54 0.62 -2.34
C PHE A 57 -1.59 -0.10 -3.68
N ASP A 58 -1.03 0.48 -4.73
CA ASP A 58 -0.97 -0.12 -6.06
C ASP A 58 0.40 -0.73 -6.33
N THR A 59 0.44 -1.99 -6.74
CA THR A 59 1.65 -2.72 -7.11
C THR A 59 1.42 -3.57 -8.37
N SER A 60 2.42 -4.30 -8.82
CA SER A 60 2.34 -5.19 -9.97
C SER A 60 3.54 -6.12 -9.97
N ASN A 61 3.36 -7.32 -10.50
CA ASN A 61 4.44 -8.28 -10.75
C ASN A 61 5.51 -7.74 -11.71
N LEU A 62 5.18 -6.73 -12.53
CA LEU A 62 6.10 -6.03 -13.41
C LEU A 62 6.95 -4.97 -12.69
N TYR A 63 6.60 -4.58 -11.47
CA TYR A 63 7.31 -3.54 -10.75
C TYR A 63 8.57 -4.14 -10.11
N GLY A 64 9.73 -3.79 -10.65
CA GLY A 64 11.04 -4.31 -10.20
C GLY A 64 11.32 -5.75 -10.67
N LEU A 65 12.56 -6.19 -10.48
CA LEU A 65 12.98 -7.54 -10.85
C LEU A 65 12.49 -8.57 -9.82
N ASN A 66 12.16 -9.77 -10.28
CA ASN A 66 11.82 -10.92 -9.44
C ASN A 66 10.72 -10.62 -8.40
N TYR A 67 9.66 -9.90 -8.77
CA TYR A 67 8.54 -9.56 -7.88
C TYR A 67 8.94 -8.75 -6.63
N ALA A 68 10.09 -8.06 -6.67
CA ALA A 68 10.62 -7.34 -5.51
C ALA A 68 9.64 -6.33 -4.92
N ASN A 69 8.79 -5.70 -5.75
CA ASN A 69 7.82 -4.70 -5.27
C ASN A 69 6.70 -5.34 -4.46
N GLU A 70 6.13 -6.43 -4.98
CA GLU A 70 5.06 -7.16 -4.31
C GLU A 70 5.56 -7.79 -3.01
N TYR A 71 6.80 -8.30 -3.00
CA TYR A 71 7.43 -8.81 -1.77
C TYR A 71 7.61 -7.72 -0.72
N LEU A 72 8.14 -6.55 -1.12
CA LEU A 72 8.32 -5.40 -0.23
C LEU A 72 6.98 -4.94 0.36
N VAL A 73 5.98 -4.72 -0.49
CA VAL A 73 4.64 -4.28 -0.07
C VAL A 73 4.00 -5.30 0.86
N GLY A 74 4.04 -6.60 0.49
CA GLY A 74 3.52 -7.68 1.33
C GLY A 74 4.17 -7.72 2.71
N LYS A 75 5.51 -7.62 2.77
CA LYS A 75 6.26 -7.59 4.02
C LYS A 75 5.84 -6.43 4.94
N VAL A 76 5.67 -5.22 4.39
CA VAL A 76 5.26 -4.06 5.18
C VAL A 76 3.83 -4.19 5.67
N ILE A 77 2.91 -4.65 4.82
CA ILE A 77 1.50 -4.81 5.19
C ILE A 77 1.38 -5.84 6.31
N SER A 78 2.07 -6.98 6.24
CA SER A 78 2.10 -7.93 7.34
C SER A 78 2.56 -7.31 8.66
N GLN A 79 3.59 -6.44 8.63
CA GLN A 79 4.05 -5.73 9.83
C GLN A 79 3.00 -4.75 10.37
N ILE A 80 2.30 -4.02 9.51
CA ILE A 80 1.25 -3.08 9.91
C ILE A 80 0.10 -3.84 10.56
N LEU A 81 -0.33 -4.95 9.95
CA LEU A 81 -1.45 -5.75 10.46
C LEU A 81 -1.11 -6.41 11.79
N ILE A 82 0.08 -6.99 11.95
CA ILE A 82 0.53 -7.57 13.23
C ILE A 82 0.55 -6.52 14.35
N ARG A 83 0.95 -5.29 14.05
CA ARG A 83 1.00 -4.20 15.03
C ARG A 83 -0.37 -3.71 15.47
N ASP A 84 -1.42 -3.95 14.69
CA ASP A 84 -2.77 -3.45 14.95
C ASP A 84 -3.75 -4.52 15.47
N TYR A 85 -3.24 -5.72 15.84
CA TYR A 85 -4.02 -6.84 16.39
C TYR A 85 -4.75 -6.57 17.73
N GLY A 86 -4.79 -5.33 18.19
CA GLY A 86 -5.64 -4.87 19.28
C GLY A 86 -7.05 -4.43 18.86
N GLY A 87 -7.35 -4.29 17.55
CA GLY A 87 -8.68 -3.89 17.11
C GLY A 87 -8.92 -3.94 15.59
N THR A 88 -10.03 -4.57 15.21
CA THR A 88 -10.68 -4.59 13.88
C THR A 88 -10.10 -5.54 12.81
N GLY A 89 -10.99 -6.31 12.17
CA GLY A 89 -10.68 -7.34 11.19
C GLY A 89 -10.23 -6.77 9.85
N LYS A 90 -8.93 -6.56 9.70
CA LYS A 90 -8.30 -6.05 8.48
C LYS A 90 -8.12 -7.18 7.47
N CYS A 91 -8.86 -7.14 6.36
CA CYS A 91 -8.72 -8.12 5.27
C CYS A 91 -7.84 -7.54 4.16
N ILE A 92 -6.79 -8.27 3.78
CA ILE A 92 -6.04 -8.02 2.55
C ILE A 92 -6.84 -8.65 1.40
N ARG A 93 -7.12 -7.88 0.36
CA ARG A 93 -7.55 -8.43 -0.92
C ARG A 93 -6.41 -8.25 -1.92
N TRP A 94 -5.93 -9.37 -2.45
CA TRP A 94 -4.97 -9.45 -3.54
C TRP A 94 -5.74 -9.92 -4.78
N GLU A 95 -5.54 -9.27 -5.91
CA GLU A 95 -6.26 -9.59 -7.16
C GLU A 95 -5.20 -9.94 -8.21
N ASP A 96 -5.08 -11.24 -8.54
CA ASP A 96 -4.07 -11.82 -9.45
C ASP A 96 -4.33 -11.47 -10.93
N THR A 97 -4.48 -10.19 -11.23
CA THR A 97 -4.59 -9.67 -12.60
C THR A 97 -3.43 -8.72 -12.88
N PHE A 98 -3.15 -8.42 -14.15
CA PHE A 98 -2.03 -7.60 -14.67
C PHE A 98 -1.75 -6.24 -13.96
N SER A 99 -2.63 -5.83 -13.03
CA SER A 99 -2.52 -4.72 -12.09
C SER A 99 -2.83 -5.27 -10.68
N SER A 100 -1.83 -5.39 -9.81
CA SER A 100 -1.98 -5.97 -8.46
C SER A 100 -2.20 -4.85 -7.44
N SER A 101 -3.43 -4.51 -7.06
CA SER A 101 -3.65 -3.51 -6.02
C SER A 101 -3.96 -4.17 -4.67
N VAL A 102 -3.41 -3.60 -3.59
CA VAL A 102 -3.60 -4.06 -2.21
C VAL A 102 -4.38 -3.03 -1.40
N VAL A 103 -5.44 -3.48 -0.73
CA VAL A 103 -6.24 -2.66 0.18
C VAL A 103 -6.08 -3.13 1.62
N ILE A 104 -5.78 -2.18 2.50
CA ILE A 104 -5.81 -2.36 3.96
C ILE A 104 -7.13 -1.76 4.45
N ARG A 105 -7.89 -2.53 5.24
CA ARG A 105 -9.12 -2.05 5.90
C ARG A 105 -8.86 -1.73 7.35
#